data_AF-A0A1M5HEZ6-F1
#
_entry.id   AF-A0A1M5HEZ6-F1
#
_cell.length_a   1.000
_cell.length_b   1.000
_cell.length_c   1.000
_cell.angle_alpha   90.00
_cell.angle_beta   90.00
_cell.angle_gamma   90.00
#
_symmetry.space_group_name_H-M   'P 1'
#
loop_
_entity.id
_entity.type
_entity.pdbx_description
1 polymer ?
#
loop_
_entity_poly.entity_id
_entity_poly.type
_entity_poly.pdbx_seq_one_letter_code
_entity_poly.pdbx_strand_id
1 'polypeptide(L)'
;MYADFPIPDFDLKNEVFALDSTTISLSVKLFSWAPGKYSRGAIKMHTLLDLRGSIPSFVMITDGKYHNSNILDVLVPVTGAIYLMDKAYIDFAALYT
;
A
#
# COMPACT_ATOMS: atom_id res chain seq x y z
N MET A 1 20.61 -3.88 -6.35
CA MET A 1 21.58 -3.93 -7.46
C MET A 1 21.65 -2.62 -8.27
N TYR A 2 20.76 -1.64 -8.06
CA TYR A 2 20.79 -0.35 -8.79
C TYR A 2 20.60 0.90 -7.91
N ALA A 3 20.65 0.79 -6.58
CA ALA A 3 20.39 1.92 -5.68
C ALA A 3 21.40 3.07 -5.88
N ASP A 4 22.65 2.72 -6.23
CA ASP A 4 23.74 3.68 -6.39
C ASP A 4 23.95 4.13 -7.85
N PHE A 5 23.07 3.72 -8.77
CA PHE A 5 23.15 4.11 -10.17
C PHE A 5 22.15 5.25 -10.42
N PRO A 6 22.61 6.52 -10.44
CA PRO A 6 21.72 7.62 -10.77
C PRO A 6 21.17 7.40 -12.18
N ILE A 7 19.86 7.61 -12.35
CA ILE A 7 19.22 7.58 -13.66
C ILE A 7 19.47 8.96 -14.29
N PRO A 8 20.35 9.08 -15.31
CA PRO A 8 20.59 10.36 -15.96
C PRO A 8 19.29 10.85 -16.61
N ASP A 9 19.04 12.16 -16.54
CA ASP A 9 17.89 12.84 -17.15
C ASP A 9 16.51 12.34 -16.68
N PHE A 10 16.39 11.92 -15.42
CA PHE A 10 15.12 11.50 -14.82
C PHE A 10 14.26 12.70 -14.39
N ASP A 11 13.38 13.14 -15.29
CA ASP A 11 12.34 14.14 -15.01
C ASP A 11 10.95 13.55 -15.31
N LEU A 12 10.27 13.08 -14.26
CA LEU A 12 8.87 12.67 -14.34
C LEU A 12 7.97 13.83 -13.92
N LYS A 13 7.21 14.34 -14.90
CA LYS A 13 6.19 15.38 -14.65
C LYS A 13 5.00 14.86 -13.85
N ASN A 14 4.77 13.55 -13.89
CA ASN A 14 3.65 12.88 -13.25
C ASN A 14 3.99 12.55 -11.79
N GLU A 15 2.98 12.55 -10.91
CA GLU A 15 3.14 12.05 -9.55
C GLU A 15 3.37 10.54 -9.58
N VAL A 16 4.30 10.06 -8.76
CA VAL A 16 4.61 8.63 -8.66
C VAL A 16 4.34 8.19 -7.24
N PHE A 17 3.40 7.27 -7.07
CA PHE A 17 3.04 6.72 -5.79
C PHE A 17 3.49 5.27 -5.68
N ALA A 18 4.04 4.88 -4.54
CA ALA A 18 4.23 3.47 -4.18
C ALA A 18 3.14 3.06 -3.20
N LEU A 19 2.38 2.01 -3.54
CA LEU A 19 1.40 1.41 -2.66
C LEU A 19 1.92 0.07 -2.15
N ASP A 20 2.03 -0.05 -0.84
CA ASP A 20 2.36 -1.31 -0.19
C ASP A 20 1.67 -1.43 1.17
N SER A 21 1.61 -2.65 1.72
CA SER A 21 1.04 -2.94 3.01
C SER A 21 2.06 -3.63 3.91
N THR A 22 2.22 -3.16 5.14
CA THR A 22 3.00 -3.87 6.16
C THR A 22 2.07 -4.55 7.16
N THR A 23 2.29 -5.83 7.44
CA THR A 23 1.55 -6.56 8.49
C THR A 23 2.30 -6.49 9.81
N ILE A 24 1.64 -5.98 10.86
CA ILE A 24 2.19 -5.92 12.22
C ILE A 24 1.47 -6.95 13.08
N SER A 25 2.24 -7.88 13.64
CA SER A 25 1.71 -8.94 14.51
C SER A 25 1.33 -8.39 15.87
N LEU A 26 0.16 -8.79 16.38
CA LEU A 26 -0.39 -8.35 17.65
C LEU A 26 -0.82 -9.53 18.52
N SER A 27 -0.93 -9.28 19.83
CA SER A 27 -1.59 -10.22 20.74
C SER A 27 -3.10 -10.15 20.56
N VAL A 28 -3.73 -11.24 20.12
CA VAL A 28 -5.20 -11.31 19.96
C VAL A 28 -5.95 -11.12 21.28
N LYS A 29 -5.29 -11.40 22.42
CA LYS A 29 -5.87 -11.17 23.75
C LYS A 29 -6.01 -9.69 24.08
N LEU A 30 -5.07 -8.86 23.62
CA LEU A 30 -5.07 -7.41 23.85
C LEU A 30 -5.82 -6.67 22.75
N PHE A 31 -5.74 -7.16 21.51
CA PHE A 31 -6.33 -6.55 20.33
C PHE A 31 -7.35 -7.51 19.70
N SER A 32 -8.43 -7.77 20.43
CA SER A 32 -9.49 -8.71 20.01
C SER A 32 -10.24 -8.27 18.74
N TRP A 33 -10.21 -6.96 18.43
CA TRP A 33 -10.81 -6.38 17.24
C TRP A 33 -10.00 -6.62 15.95
N ALA A 34 -8.73 -7.01 16.05
CA ALA A 34 -7.80 -7.11 14.93
C ALA A 34 -7.43 -8.57 14.63
N PRO A 35 -8.37 -9.39 14.12
CA PRO A 35 -8.08 -10.79 13.81
C PRO A 35 -7.03 -10.89 12.71
N GLY A 36 -6.01 -11.71 12.93
CA GLY A 36 -5.03 -12.04 11.91
C GLY A 36 -5.33 -13.37 11.21
N LYS A 37 -4.31 -13.91 10.55
CA LYS A 37 -4.30 -15.32 10.12
C LYS A 37 -4.03 -16.22 11.34
N TYR A 38 -4.71 -17.37 11.39
CA TYR A 38 -4.60 -18.37 12.46
C TYR A 38 -5.01 -17.85 13.85
N SER A 39 -4.29 -18.24 14.91
CA SER A 39 -4.55 -17.89 16.31
C SER A 39 -3.85 -16.60 16.78
N ARG A 40 -3.39 -15.75 15.84
CA ARG A 40 -2.70 -14.49 16.14
C ARG A 40 -3.56 -13.29 15.72
N GLY A 41 -3.40 -12.19 16.45
CA GLY A 41 -3.94 -10.89 16.04
C GLY A 41 -2.96 -10.23 15.07
N ALA A 42 -3.46 -9.39 14.18
CA ALA A 42 -2.60 -8.58 13.32
C ALA A 42 -3.37 -7.37 12.81
N ILE A 43 -2.63 -6.31 12.53
CA ILE A 43 -3.09 -5.22 11.67
C ILE A 43 -2.30 -5.20 10.38
N LYS A 44 -2.88 -4.61 9.34
CA LYS A 44 -2.18 -4.20 8.14
C LYS A 44 -2.19 -2.68 8.06
N MET A 45 -1.04 -2.10 7.77
CA MET A 45 -0.89 -0.69 7.47
C MET A 45 -0.67 -0.56 5.97
N HIS A 46 -1.72 -0.17 5.25
CA HIS A 46 -1.68 0.12 3.81
C HIS A 46 -1.23 1.55 3.63
N THR A 47 -0.13 1.76 2.92
CA THR A 47 0.51 3.08 2.79
C THR A 47 0.71 3.42 1.33
N LEU A 48 0.25 4.61 0.96
CA LEU A 48 0.56 5.24 -0.31
C LEU A 48 1.64 6.29 -0.07
N LEU A 49 2.84 6.06 -0.60
CA LEU A 49 3.98 6.96 -0.46
C LEU A 49 4.18 7.76 -1.76
N ASP A 50 4.24 9.08 -1.67
CA ASP A 50 4.70 9.92 -2.78
C ASP A 50 6.22 9.78 -2.92
N LEU A 51 6.68 9.20 -4.02
CA LEU A 51 8.09 8.93 -4.26
C LEU A 51 8.92 10.18 -4.58
N ARG A 52 8.29 11.34 -4.73
CA ARG A 52 9.01 12.63 -4.81
C ARG A 52 9.49 13.12 -3.44
N GLY A 53 9.04 12.48 -2.36
CA GLY A 53 9.42 12.81 -1.01
C GLY A 53 9.40 11.61 -0.08
N SER A 54 9.37 11.88 1.22
CA SER A 54 9.38 10.86 2.28
C SER A 54 8.10 10.86 3.13
N ILE A 55 7.07 11.57 2.69
CA ILE A 55 5.81 11.72 3.43
C ILE A 55 4.74 10.85 2.76
N PRO A 56 4.07 9.97 3.53
CA PRO A 56 2.97 9.20 2.98
C PRO A 56 1.78 10.12 2.66
N SER A 57 1.21 9.95 1.46
CA SER A 57 0.00 10.65 1.02
C SER A 57 -1.26 10.05 1.63
N PHE A 58 -1.20 8.76 2.00
CA PHE A 58 -2.33 8.06 2.60
C PHE A 58 -1.84 6.89 3.47
N VAL A 59 -2.50 6.68 4.61
CA VAL A 59 -2.29 5.52 5.48
C VAL A 59 -3.66 5.02 5.95
N MET A 60 -3.91 3.72 5.77
CA MET A 60 -5.09 3.04 6.32
C MET A 60 -4.68 1.83 7.13
N ILE A 61 -5.24 1.71 8.34
CA ILE A 61 -5.02 0.58 9.22
C ILE A 61 -6.25 -0.31 9.20
N THR A 62 -6.06 -1.59 8.90
CA THR A 62 -7.11 -2.61 8.91
C THR A 62 -6.68 -3.78 9.77
N ASP A 63 -7.59 -4.72 10.05
CA ASP A 63 -7.17 -6.01 10.60
C ASP A 63 -6.36 -6.84 9.57
N GLY A 64 -5.77 -7.93 10.05
CA GLY A 64 -4.87 -8.77 9.28
C GLY A 64 -5.53 -9.63 8.20
N LYS A 65 -6.88 -9.74 8.17
CA LYS A 65 -7.61 -10.48 7.15
C LYS A 65 -7.97 -9.63 5.94
N TYR A 66 -7.94 -8.31 6.06
CA TYR A 66 -8.21 -7.40 4.94
C TYR A 66 -7.26 -7.69 3.77
N HIS A 67 -7.80 -7.88 2.56
CA HIS A 67 -6.99 -8.16 1.39
C HIS A 67 -6.32 -6.87 0.89
N ASN A 68 -5.12 -6.98 0.33
CA ASN A 68 -4.34 -5.79 -0.08
C ASN A 68 -5.06 -5.02 -1.20
N SER A 69 -5.58 -5.73 -2.22
CA SER A 69 -6.31 -5.12 -3.33
C SER A 69 -7.58 -4.35 -2.89
N ASN A 70 -8.22 -4.71 -1.79
CA ASN A 70 -9.42 -4.01 -1.30
C ASN A 70 -9.15 -2.55 -0.93
N ILE A 71 -7.88 -2.11 -0.84
CA ILE A 71 -7.57 -0.69 -0.64
C ILE A 71 -7.87 0.13 -1.89
N LEU A 72 -7.88 -0.50 -3.08
CA LEU A 72 -8.14 0.17 -4.35
C LEU A 72 -9.56 0.73 -4.41
N ASP A 73 -10.52 0.10 -3.73
CA ASP A 73 -11.90 0.60 -3.60
C ASP A 73 -12.03 1.85 -2.72
N VAL A 74 -11.00 2.15 -1.92
CA VAL A 74 -10.97 3.27 -0.97
C VAL A 74 -10.15 4.44 -1.53
N LEU A 75 -9.12 4.14 -2.31
CA LEU A 75 -8.26 5.15 -2.91
C LEU A 75 -8.99 5.89 -4.04
N VAL A 76 -8.84 7.20 -4.07
CA VAL A 76 -9.28 8.02 -5.21
C VAL A 76 -8.07 8.22 -6.12
N PRO A 77 -8.06 7.68 -7.36
CA PRO A 77 -6.92 7.82 -8.26
C PRO A 77 -6.68 9.28 -8.64
N VAL A 78 -5.43 9.71 -8.59
CA VAL A 78 -5.03 11.01 -9.12
C VAL A 78 -4.84 10.89 -10.63
N THR A 79 -5.51 11.76 -11.38
CA THR A 79 -5.45 11.75 -12.84
C THR A 79 -4.01 11.96 -13.33
N GLY A 80 -3.52 11.03 -14.14
CA GLY A 80 -2.17 11.07 -14.69
C GLY A 80 -1.08 10.62 -13.73
N ALA A 81 -1.38 10.25 -12.49
CA ALA A 81 -0.37 9.68 -11.60
C ALA A 81 -0.02 8.24 -11.98
N ILE A 82 1.19 7.82 -11.61
CA ILE A 82 1.70 6.47 -11.80
C ILE A 82 1.73 5.77 -10.45
N TYR A 83 1.03 4.63 -10.35
CA TYR A 83 0.99 3.83 -9.13
C TYR A 83 1.86 2.58 -9.30
N LEU A 84 2.91 2.47 -8.48
CA LEU A 84 3.74 1.28 -8.36
C LEU A 84 3.20 0.40 -7.24
N MET A 85 2.84 -0.83 -7.58
CA MET A 85 2.22 -1.79 -6.67
C MET A 85 2.76 -3.20 -6.97
N ASP A 86 2.74 -4.09 -5.98
CA ASP A 86 3.10 -5.49 -6.20
C ASP A 86 1.93 -6.31 -6.80
N LYS A 87 2.18 -7.61 -7.05
CA LYS A 87 1.19 -8.52 -7.65
C LYS A 87 -0.05 -8.75 -6.76
N ALA A 88 0.04 -8.54 -5.44
CA ALA A 88 -1.08 -8.76 -4.54
C ALA A 88 -2.20 -7.71 -4.70
N TYR A 89 -1.94 -6.64 -5.46
CA TYR A 89 -2.91 -5.60 -5.82
C TYR A 89 -3.53 -5.79 -7.21
N ILE A 90 -3.24 -6.89 -7.92
CA ILE A 90 -3.91 -7.16 -9.20
C ILE A 90 -5.38 -7.51 -8.95
N ASP A 91 -6.24 -6.53 -9.17
CA ASP A 91 -7.70 -6.65 -9.15
C ASP A 91 -8.27 -5.86 -10.32
N PHE A 92 -8.62 -6.57 -11.40
CA PHE A 92 -9.05 -5.92 -12.64
C PHE A 92 -10.38 -5.18 -12.50
N ALA A 93 -11.25 -5.58 -11.56
CA ALA A 93 -12.51 -4.89 -11.35
C ALA A 93 -12.26 -3.51 -10.74
N ALA A 94 -11.42 -3.45 -9.71
CA ALA A 94 -11.04 -2.19 -9.06
C ALA A 94 -10.17 -1.28 -9.96
N LEU A 95 -9.39 -1.85 -10.90
CA LEU A 95 -8.52 -1.08 -11.80
C LEU A 95 -9.22 -0.54 -13.05
N TYR A 96 -10.39 -1.07 -13.42
CA TYR A 96 -11.10 -0.70 -14.64
C TYR A 96 -12.38 0.12 -14.39
N THR A 97 -12.83 0.20 -13.14
CA THR A 97 -14.05 0.94 -12.74
C THR A 97 -13.66 2.31 -12.21
#